data_AF-A0A939YS74-F1
#
_entry.id   AF-A0A939YS74-F1
#
_cell.length_a   1.000
_cell.length_b   1.000
_cell.length_c   1.000
_cell.angle_alpha   90.00
_cell.angle_beta   90.00
_cell.angle_gamma   90.00
#
_symmetry.space_group_name_H-M   'P 1'
#
loop_
_entity.id
_entity.type
_entity.pdbx_description
1 polymer ?
#
loop_
_entity_poly.entity_id
_entity_poly.type
_entity_poly.pdbx_seq_one_letter_code
_entity_poly.pdbx_strand_id
1 'polypeptide(L)'
;MRIIKDRCGSLIVDAAVCLPVFLIAMGLLLILIMQAGTEDTLVRALVTAGETCVKAEAAGEAAELDELDYVLEAGSFAAALKVSLAKEWDEGPQVHVIGFLTEQKAQIAGNVSIDHLNWATVSCSRKALFSLPGTDGIRSVRSYIFRPWKGESKQLFGQDDERVYVFPKYGEKYHSEGCRIMKEGSVEAILTEQLKRRYSACKTCKPSSLTYGSLVFMFSDGSRVYHRKECPCITKYYVSMPRSEAEAEGYEPCFFCRGGL
;
A
#
# COMPACT_ATOMS: atom_id res chain seq x y z
N MET A 1 36.00 -52.23 -49.82
CA MET A 1 35.09 -51.75 -48.76
C MET A 1 35.86 -51.72 -47.45
N ARG A 2 36.47 -50.57 -47.09
CA ARG A 2 37.23 -50.43 -45.84
C ARG A 2 36.22 -50.09 -44.74
N ILE A 3 36.00 -51.03 -43.83
CA ILE A 3 35.25 -50.81 -42.59
C ILE A 3 36.04 -49.77 -41.79
N ILE A 4 35.49 -48.57 -41.63
CA ILE A 4 36.01 -47.58 -40.70
C ILE A 4 35.85 -48.21 -39.32
N LYS A 5 36.98 -48.60 -38.71
CA LYS A 5 37.00 -49.14 -37.35
C LYS A 5 36.67 -47.98 -36.42
N ASP A 6 35.43 -47.93 -35.95
CA ASP A 6 35.02 -46.98 -34.91
C ASP A 6 35.95 -47.15 -33.70
N ARG A 7 36.73 -46.11 -33.43
CA ARG A 7 37.57 -46.08 -32.23
C ARG A 7 36.65 -45.80 -31.05
N CYS A 8 36.19 -46.85 -30.38
CA CYS A 8 35.47 -46.69 -29.12
C CYS A 8 36.42 -46.04 -28.10
N GLY A 9 36.06 -44.84 -27.63
CA GLY A 9 36.75 -44.17 -26.53
C GLY A 9 36.73 -45.01 -25.25
N SER A 10 37.73 -44.81 -24.38
CA SER A 10 37.77 -45.49 -23.09
C SER A 10 36.82 -44.80 -22.13
N LEU A 11 35.74 -45.51 -21.73
CA LEU A 11 34.76 -45.03 -20.75
C LEU A 11 35.40 -44.55 -19.43
N ILE A 12 36.54 -45.11 -19.06
CA ILE A 12 37.29 -44.73 -17.85
C ILE A 12 37.91 -43.34 -18.00
N VAL A 13 38.44 -43.02 -19.19
CA VAL A 13 39.08 -41.72 -19.45
C VAL A 13 38.02 -40.63 -19.50
N ASP A 14 36.89 -40.90 -20.15
CA ASP A 14 35.77 -39.97 -20.20
C ASP A 14 35.18 -39.72 -18.80
N ALA A 15 35.01 -40.77 -17.99
CA ALA A 15 34.56 -40.62 -16.60
C ALA A 15 35.56 -39.85 -15.72
N ALA A 16 36.87 -40.08 -15.88
CA ALA A 16 37.92 -39.40 -15.11
C ALA A 16 37.99 -37.89 -15.38
N VAL A 17 37.57 -37.44 -16.56
CA VAL A 17 37.51 -36.01 -16.91
C VAL A 17 36.13 -35.42 -16.57
N CYS A 18 35.04 -36.14 -16.87
CA CYS A 18 33.68 -35.65 -16.65
C CYS A 18 33.32 -35.50 -15.17
N LEU A 19 33.76 -36.43 -14.30
CA LEU A 19 33.39 -36.40 -12.89
C LEU A 19 33.93 -35.17 -12.14
N PRO A 20 35.22 -34.79 -12.25
CA PRO A 20 35.72 -33.57 -11.62
C PRO A 20 35.04 -32.29 -12.14
N VAL A 21 34.82 -32.20 -13.45
CA VAL A 21 34.12 -31.05 -14.06
C VAL A 21 32.69 -30.96 -13.54
N PHE A 22 32.00 -32.08 -13.44
CA PHE A 22 30.65 -32.15 -12.88
C PHE A 22 30.62 -31.72 -11.40
N LEU A 23 31.54 -32.20 -10.57
CA LEU A 23 31.62 -31.83 -9.15
C LEU A 23 31.92 -30.33 -8.97
N ILE A 24 32.83 -29.76 -9.77
CA ILE A 24 33.11 -28.33 -9.77
C ILE A 24 31.86 -27.55 -10.17
N ALA A 25 31.19 -27.95 -11.25
CA ALA A 25 29.96 -27.29 -11.70
C ALA A 25 28.86 -27.33 -10.63
N MET A 26 28.68 -28.47 -9.97
CA MET A 26 27.70 -28.62 -8.90
C MET A 26 28.06 -27.76 -7.67
N GLY A 27 29.35 -27.69 -7.32
CA GLY A 27 29.85 -26.82 -6.24
C GLY A 27 29.63 -25.33 -6.53
N LEU A 28 29.91 -24.89 -7.75
CA LEU A 28 29.64 -23.52 -8.19
C LEU A 28 28.15 -23.18 -8.13
N LEU A 29 27.29 -24.11 -8.55
CA LEU A 29 25.84 -23.94 -8.50
C LEU A 29 25.32 -23.80 -7.06
N LEU A 30 25.86 -24.59 -6.12
CA LEU A 30 25.52 -24.45 -4.69
C LEU A 30 25.95 -23.07 -4.14
N ILE A 31 27.13 -22.58 -4.50
CA ILE A 31 27.60 -21.24 -4.11
C ILE A 31 26.65 -20.17 -4.65
N LEU A 32 26.21 -20.27 -5.92
CA LEU A 32 25.27 -19.33 -6.51
C LEU A 32 23.92 -19.33 -5.81
N ILE A 33 23.36 -20.50 -5.49
CA ILE A 33 22.10 -20.61 -4.75
C ILE A 33 22.22 -19.96 -3.37
N MET A 34 23.32 -20.24 -2.65
CA MET A 34 23.56 -19.67 -1.33
C MET A 34 23.76 -18.15 -1.38
N GLN A 35 24.45 -17.64 -2.40
CA GLN A 35 24.60 -16.21 -2.61
C GLN A 35 23.26 -15.56 -2.96
N ALA A 36 22.45 -16.17 -3.84
CA ALA A 36 21.14 -15.66 -4.20
C ALA A 36 20.22 -15.55 -2.97
N GLY A 37 20.18 -16.57 -2.11
CA GLY A 37 19.42 -16.51 -0.86
C GLY A 37 19.96 -15.44 0.11
N THR A 38 21.28 -15.26 0.16
CA THR A 38 21.90 -14.21 0.98
C THR A 38 21.49 -12.81 0.52
N GLU A 39 21.51 -12.58 -0.80
CA GLU A 39 21.13 -11.31 -1.41
C GLU A 39 19.64 -11.01 -1.22
N ASP A 40 18.78 -12.00 -1.38
CA ASP A 40 17.34 -11.87 -1.20
C ASP A 40 16.98 -11.51 0.26
N THR A 41 17.56 -12.22 1.24
CA THR A 41 17.40 -11.85 2.66
C THR A 41 17.95 -10.46 2.97
N LEU A 42 19.12 -10.11 2.42
CA LEU A 42 19.72 -8.79 2.62
C LEU A 42 18.82 -7.67 2.08
N VAL A 43 18.26 -7.83 0.88
CA VAL A 43 17.35 -6.84 0.28
C VAL A 43 16.10 -6.66 1.16
N ARG A 44 15.49 -7.74 1.64
CA ARG A 44 14.33 -7.63 2.55
C ARG A 44 14.69 -6.90 3.83
N ALA A 45 15.83 -7.23 4.43
CA ALA A 45 16.29 -6.59 5.66
C ALA A 45 16.59 -5.09 5.46
N LEU A 46 17.13 -4.70 4.30
CA LEU A 46 17.33 -3.30 3.93
C LEU A 46 16.00 -2.56 3.81
N VAL A 47 15.00 -3.17 3.18
CA VAL A 47 13.64 -2.61 3.07
C VAL A 47 13.02 -2.41 4.45
N THR A 48 13.08 -3.45 5.30
CA THR A 48 12.58 -3.37 6.68
C THR A 48 13.30 -2.29 7.49
N ALA A 49 14.63 -2.18 7.36
CA ALA A 49 15.41 -1.14 8.03
C ALA A 49 15.00 0.28 7.57
N GLY A 50 14.82 0.48 6.27
CA GLY A 50 14.32 1.74 5.72
C GLY A 50 12.93 2.10 6.27
N GLU A 51 11.99 1.15 6.26
CA GLU A 51 10.65 1.36 6.82
C GLU A 51 10.68 1.70 8.31
N THR A 52 11.54 1.06 9.09
CA THR A 52 11.65 1.37 10.52
C THR A 52 12.22 2.75 10.78
N CYS A 53 13.16 3.23 9.96
CA CYS A 53 13.65 4.62 10.05
C CYS A 53 12.53 5.61 9.76
N VAL A 54 11.78 5.41 8.67
CA VAL A 54 10.64 6.26 8.30
C VAL A 54 9.61 6.31 9.43
N LYS A 55 9.28 5.16 10.04
CA LYS A 55 8.34 5.10 11.17
C LYS A 55 8.87 5.77 12.43
N ALA A 56 10.17 5.64 12.71
CA ALA A 56 10.80 6.26 13.87
C ALA A 56 10.82 7.78 13.76
N GLU A 57 11.14 8.31 12.57
CA GLU A 57 11.08 9.75 12.28
C GLU A 57 9.66 10.29 12.39
N ALA A 58 8.66 9.59 11.84
CA ALA A 58 7.25 9.97 11.97
C ALA A 58 6.78 10.00 13.43
N ALA A 59 7.20 9.02 14.24
CA ALA A 59 6.89 8.99 15.66
C ALA A 59 7.64 10.09 16.44
N GLY A 60 8.86 10.43 16.03
CA GLY A 60 9.64 11.51 16.61
C GLY A 60 9.00 12.88 16.38
N GLU A 61 8.53 13.13 15.15
CA GLU A 61 7.76 14.35 14.81
C GLU A 61 6.46 14.43 15.63
N ALA A 62 5.69 13.35 15.72
CA ALA A 62 4.48 13.30 16.54
C ALA A 62 4.75 13.51 18.05
N ALA A 63 5.98 13.24 18.51
CA ALA A 63 6.42 13.43 19.87
C ALA A 63 7.11 14.79 20.11
N GLU A 64 7.09 15.71 19.13
CA GLU A 64 7.76 17.02 19.18
C GLU A 64 9.27 16.92 19.53
N LEU A 65 9.91 15.81 19.14
CA LEU A 65 11.35 15.67 19.31
C LEU A 65 12.05 16.49 18.22
N ASP A 66 13.02 17.32 18.64
CA ASP A 66 13.87 18.13 17.75
C ASP A 66 14.49 17.27 16.64
N GLU A 67 14.75 17.89 15.48
CA GLU A 67 15.31 17.26 14.27
C GLU A 67 16.36 16.19 14.63
N LEU A 68 16.07 14.93 14.26
CA LEU A 68 17.01 13.84 14.46
C LEU A 68 18.32 14.15 13.72
N ASP A 69 19.42 14.27 14.47
CA ASP A 69 20.76 14.48 13.93
C ASP A 69 21.12 13.34 12.95
N TYR A 70 21.88 13.66 11.90
CA TYR A 70 22.34 12.73 10.85
C TYR A 70 22.95 11.44 11.42
N VAL A 71 23.70 11.54 12.52
CA VAL A 71 24.34 10.39 13.18
C VAL A 71 23.29 9.44 13.77
N LEU A 72 22.16 9.98 14.23
CA LEU A 72 21.05 9.22 14.80
C LEU A 72 20.26 8.49 13.71
N GLU A 73 20.04 9.11 12.55
CA GLU A 73 19.42 8.46 11.40
C GLU A 73 20.25 7.26 10.91
N ALA A 74 21.54 7.45 10.64
CA ALA A 74 22.43 6.38 10.21
C ALA A 74 22.55 5.27 11.28
N GLY A 75 22.60 5.65 12.56
CA GLY A 75 22.63 4.72 13.69
C GLY A 75 21.35 3.89 13.80
N SER A 76 20.18 4.52 13.67
CA SER A 76 18.88 3.85 13.71
C SER A 76 18.73 2.86 12.55
N PHE A 77 19.16 3.24 11.34
CA PHE A 77 19.16 2.38 10.17
C PHE A 77 20.06 1.16 10.39
N ALA A 78 21.30 1.37 10.84
CA ALA A 78 22.23 0.29 11.11
C ALA A 78 21.73 -0.66 12.21
N ALA A 79 21.10 -0.13 13.25
CA ALA A 79 20.51 -0.93 14.33
C ALA A 79 19.32 -1.76 13.81
N ALA A 80 18.41 -1.15 13.06
CA ALA A 80 17.27 -1.84 12.49
C ALA A 80 17.68 -2.93 11.50
N LEU A 81 18.67 -2.66 10.65
CA LEU A 81 19.24 -3.65 9.74
C LEU A 81 19.79 -4.85 10.51
N LYS A 82 20.59 -4.62 11.56
CA LYS A 82 21.11 -5.71 12.40
C LYS A 82 20.01 -6.52 13.05
N VAL A 83 18.98 -5.87 13.59
CA VAL A 83 17.83 -6.55 14.21
C VAL A 83 17.06 -7.38 13.18
N SER A 84 16.85 -6.85 11.97
CA SER A 84 16.18 -7.59 10.91
C SER A 84 16.99 -8.81 10.45
N LEU A 85 18.30 -8.67 10.32
CA LEU A 85 19.17 -9.78 9.93
C LEU A 85 19.28 -10.86 11.02
N ALA A 86 19.31 -10.47 12.30
CA ALA A 86 19.35 -11.41 13.43
C ALA A 86 18.07 -12.26 13.55
N LYS A 87 16.96 -11.86 12.95
CA LYS A 87 15.74 -12.70 12.88
C LYS A 87 15.84 -13.78 11.82
N GLU A 88 16.64 -13.55 10.78
CA GLU A 88 16.77 -14.43 9.62
C GLU A 88 17.98 -15.37 9.76
N TRP A 89 19.03 -14.93 10.45
CA TRP A 89 20.27 -15.66 10.61
C TRP A 89 20.75 -15.70 12.06
N ASP A 90 20.91 -16.92 12.60
CA ASP A 90 21.64 -17.14 13.85
C ASP A 90 23.15 -16.92 13.66
N GLU A 91 23.73 -17.54 12.61
CA GLU A 91 25.13 -17.35 12.20
C GLU A 91 25.18 -16.94 10.72
N GLY A 92 24.96 -15.65 10.47
CA GLY A 92 24.89 -15.07 9.13
C GLY A 92 26.23 -14.56 8.56
N PRO A 93 26.24 -14.09 7.30
CA PRO A 93 27.35 -13.29 6.77
C PRO A 93 27.57 -12.02 7.59
N GLN A 94 28.79 -11.48 7.51
CA GLN A 94 29.11 -10.20 8.14
C GLN A 94 28.55 -9.07 7.30
N VAL A 95 27.68 -8.24 7.89
CA VAL A 95 27.04 -7.12 7.23
C VAL A 95 27.38 -5.81 7.94
N HIS A 96 27.86 -4.83 7.18
CA HIS A 96 28.25 -3.52 7.69
C HIS A 96 27.70 -2.41 6.79
N VAL A 97 27.13 -1.38 7.41
CA VAL A 97 26.86 -0.10 6.73
C VAL A 97 28.19 0.61 6.57
N ILE A 98 28.60 0.85 5.33
CA ILE A 98 29.90 1.48 4.99
C ILE A 98 29.74 2.93 4.52
N GLY A 99 28.51 3.37 4.26
CA GLY A 99 28.21 4.75 3.92
C GLY A 99 26.73 5.04 4.13
N PHE A 100 26.43 6.27 4.53
CA PHE A 100 25.07 6.79 4.64
C PHE A 100 25.11 8.24 4.19
N LEU A 101 24.22 8.65 3.29
CA LEU A 101 24.11 10.02 2.82
C LEU A 101 22.65 10.45 2.95
N THR A 102 22.40 11.62 3.50
CA THR A 102 21.05 12.17 3.66
C THR A 102 20.83 13.34 2.70
N GLU A 103 19.58 13.79 2.61
CA GLU A 103 19.21 15.01 1.88
C GLU A 103 19.61 15.01 0.39
N GLN A 104 19.67 13.82 -0.21
CA GLN A 104 20.01 13.67 -1.62
C GLN A 104 18.82 14.02 -2.52
N LYS A 105 19.12 14.41 -3.76
CA LYS A 105 18.12 14.64 -4.81
C LYS A 105 18.45 13.78 -6.02
N ALA A 106 17.43 13.16 -6.62
CA ALA A 106 17.58 12.34 -7.80
C ALA A 106 16.59 12.77 -8.89
N GLN A 107 17.07 12.90 -10.12
CA GLN A 107 16.23 13.15 -11.28
C GLN A 107 15.78 11.82 -11.88
N ILE A 108 14.47 11.59 -12.00
CA ILE A 108 13.92 10.33 -12.55
C ILE A 108 13.88 10.41 -14.07
N ALA A 109 13.15 11.40 -14.61
CA ALA A 109 12.93 11.58 -16.03
C ALA A 109 12.41 13.00 -16.32
N GLY A 110 12.96 13.65 -17.36
CA GLY A 110 12.55 15.01 -17.73
C GLY A 110 12.71 15.99 -16.57
N ASN A 111 11.63 16.70 -16.21
CA ASN A 111 11.62 17.68 -15.12
C ASN A 111 11.19 17.09 -13.76
N VAL A 112 11.05 15.76 -13.66
CA VAL A 112 10.62 15.10 -12.42
C VAL A 112 11.84 14.75 -11.58
N SER A 113 11.90 15.33 -10.39
CA SER A 113 12.93 15.05 -9.37
C SER A 113 12.30 14.58 -8.07
N ILE A 114 12.97 13.66 -7.39
CA ILE A 114 12.68 13.29 -6.00
C ILE A 114 13.71 13.96 -5.12
N ASP A 115 13.24 14.59 -4.06
CA ASP A 115 14.04 15.21 -3.02
C ASP A 115 14.03 14.41 -1.72
N HIS A 116 14.90 14.83 -0.80
CA HIS A 116 15.04 14.26 0.53
C HIS A 116 15.28 12.75 0.49
N LEU A 117 16.29 12.30 -0.25
CA LEU A 117 16.63 10.88 -0.33
C LEU A 117 17.76 10.53 0.63
N ASN A 118 17.57 9.42 1.33
CA ASN A 118 18.60 8.76 2.13
C ASN A 118 19.20 7.61 1.33
N TRP A 119 20.52 7.60 1.21
CA TRP A 119 21.31 6.60 0.51
C TRP A 119 22.17 5.84 1.50
N ALA A 120 21.83 4.58 1.74
CA ALA A 120 22.62 3.65 2.54
C ALA A 120 23.47 2.75 1.64
N THR A 121 24.77 2.66 1.90
CA THR A 121 25.67 1.71 1.26
C THR A 121 26.07 0.63 2.26
N VAL A 122 25.79 -0.63 1.91
CA VAL A 122 25.97 -1.79 2.77
C VAL A 122 26.90 -2.80 2.12
N SER A 123 27.88 -3.28 2.88
CA SER A 123 28.80 -4.34 2.50
C SER A 123 28.40 -5.62 3.22
N CYS A 124 28.26 -6.70 2.47
CA CYS A 124 28.04 -8.04 2.97
C CYS A 124 29.25 -8.91 2.60
N SER A 125 29.82 -9.62 3.56
CA SER A 125 30.93 -10.54 3.33
C SER A 125 30.67 -11.89 3.95
N ARG A 126 30.89 -12.94 3.16
CA ARG A 126 30.72 -14.33 3.58
C ARG A 126 32.00 -15.12 3.32
N LYS A 127 32.35 -16.01 4.26
CA LYS A 127 33.41 -16.99 4.02
C LYS A 127 32.98 -17.94 2.90
N ALA A 128 33.89 -18.22 1.97
CA ALA A 128 33.63 -19.19 0.91
C ALA A 128 33.47 -20.60 1.52
N LEU A 129 32.58 -21.41 0.92
CA LEU A 129 32.40 -22.83 1.27
C LEU A 129 33.72 -23.62 1.13
N PHE A 130 34.56 -23.22 0.18
CA PHE A 130 35.87 -23.80 -0.06
C PHE A 130 36.89 -22.67 0.03
N SER A 131 37.68 -22.66 1.10
CA SER A 131 38.75 -21.68 1.29
C SER A 131 39.95 -22.11 0.46
N LEU A 132 40.12 -21.55 -0.74
CA LEU A 132 41.38 -21.69 -1.47
C LEU A 132 42.44 -20.80 -0.80
N PRO A 133 43.72 -21.22 -0.77
CA PRO A 133 44.80 -20.36 -0.26
C PRO A 133 44.80 -19.03 -1.02
N GLY A 134 44.61 -17.92 -0.31
CA GLY A 134 44.64 -16.56 -0.86
C GLY A 134 43.32 -15.99 -1.36
N THR A 135 42.17 -16.62 -1.12
CA THR A 135 40.85 -16.05 -1.48
C THR A 135 40.11 -15.49 -0.27
N ASP A 136 39.86 -14.18 -0.25
CA ASP A 136 39.08 -13.48 0.80
C ASP A 136 37.57 -13.59 0.56
N GLY A 137 37.00 -14.78 0.73
CA GLY A 137 35.55 -14.99 0.72
C GLY A 137 34.79 -14.39 -0.47
N ILE A 138 33.48 -14.19 -0.30
CA ILE A 138 32.63 -13.48 -1.26
C ILE A 138 32.17 -12.18 -0.60
N ARG A 139 32.43 -11.05 -1.25
CA ARG A 139 31.98 -9.73 -0.81
C ARG A 139 31.02 -9.13 -1.82
N SER A 140 29.85 -8.69 -1.36
CA SER A 140 28.91 -7.89 -2.14
C SER A 140 28.71 -6.52 -1.51
N VAL A 141 28.50 -5.52 -2.36
CA VAL A 141 28.19 -4.15 -1.94
C VAL A 141 26.88 -3.75 -2.59
N ARG A 142 25.99 -3.17 -1.78
CA ARG A 142 24.66 -2.72 -2.19
C ARG A 142 24.44 -1.28 -1.78
N SER A 143 23.78 -0.55 -2.67
CA SER A 143 23.24 0.77 -2.38
C SER A 143 21.74 0.63 -2.28
N TYR A 144 21.18 1.14 -1.19
CA TYR A 144 19.75 1.19 -0.92
C TYR A 144 19.34 2.64 -0.74
N ILE A 145 18.35 3.07 -1.53
CA ILE A 145 17.87 4.44 -1.54
C ILE A 145 16.43 4.42 -1.05
N PHE A 146 16.12 5.25 -0.08
CA PHE A 146 14.77 5.41 0.46
C PHE A 146 14.51 6.87 0.77
N ARG A 147 13.23 7.23 0.92
CA ARG A 147 12.82 8.57 1.34
C ARG A 147 12.45 8.51 2.83
N PRO A 148 13.08 9.31 3.70
CA PRO A 148 12.69 9.44 5.10
C PRO A 148 11.31 10.09 5.22
N TRP A 149 10.77 10.07 6.42
CA TRP A 149 9.56 10.82 6.74
C TRP A 149 9.88 12.32 6.78
N LYS A 150 9.06 13.14 6.12
CA LYS A 150 9.21 14.61 6.07
C LYS A 150 7.89 15.32 6.40
N GLY A 151 7.08 14.69 7.23
CA GLY A 151 5.71 15.12 7.51
C GLY A 151 4.72 14.67 6.45
N GLU A 152 3.44 14.87 6.76
CA GLU A 152 2.41 14.78 5.75
C GLU A 152 2.63 15.90 4.74
N SER A 153 2.67 15.56 3.45
CA SER A 153 2.54 16.58 2.41
C SER A 153 1.34 17.44 2.77
N LYS A 154 1.45 18.79 2.71
CA LYS A 154 0.27 19.66 2.74
C LYS A 154 -0.78 19.01 1.86
N GLN A 155 -1.82 18.46 2.46
CA GLN A 155 -2.95 17.96 1.70
C GLN A 155 -3.36 19.18 0.87
N LEU A 156 -3.34 19.04 -0.46
CA LEU A 156 -3.70 20.13 -1.36
C LEU A 156 -5.15 20.59 -1.12
N PHE A 157 -5.89 19.83 -0.32
CA PHE A 157 -7.16 20.16 0.29
C PHE A 157 -6.90 20.44 1.77
N GLY A 158 -7.19 21.68 2.18
CA GLY A 158 -7.01 22.11 3.56
C GLY A 158 -7.71 21.15 4.52
N GLN A 159 -7.15 21.05 5.71
CA GLN A 159 -7.75 20.39 6.86
C GLN A 159 -9.08 21.11 7.17
N ASP A 160 -10.15 20.75 6.48
CA ASP A 160 -11.49 21.06 6.93
C ASP A 160 -11.79 20.10 8.07
N ASP A 161 -11.65 20.61 9.29
CA ASP A 161 -12.28 20.00 10.47
C ASP A 161 -13.80 19.86 10.24
N GLU A 162 -14.37 20.68 9.35
CA GLU A 162 -15.78 20.65 8.95
C GLU A 162 -16.05 19.56 7.89
N ARG A 163 -16.47 18.39 8.34
CA ARG A 163 -16.98 17.32 7.47
C ARG A 163 -18.40 17.63 7.01
N VAL A 164 -18.62 17.53 5.70
CA VAL A 164 -19.94 17.67 5.06
C VAL A 164 -20.36 16.35 4.42
N TYR A 165 -21.64 16.28 4.07
CA TYR A 165 -22.26 15.09 3.50
C TYR A 165 -22.84 15.41 2.13
N VAL A 166 -22.50 14.57 1.14
CA VAL A 166 -22.97 14.71 -0.24
C VAL A 166 -23.73 13.47 -0.68
N PHE A 167 -24.57 13.61 -1.72
CA PHE A 167 -25.24 12.48 -2.38
C PHE A 167 -24.57 12.21 -3.74
N PRO A 168 -23.61 11.26 -3.86
CA PRO A 168 -22.69 11.19 -5.00
C PRO A 168 -23.37 10.94 -6.36
N LYS A 169 -24.57 10.35 -6.36
CA LYS A 169 -25.28 9.97 -7.59
C LYS A 169 -26.34 10.97 -8.04
N TYR A 170 -26.84 11.82 -7.14
CA TYR A 170 -28.05 12.62 -7.38
C TYR A 170 -28.10 13.97 -6.65
N GLY A 171 -27.06 14.32 -5.89
CA GLY A 171 -26.98 15.60 -5.19
C GLY A 171 -25.99 16.50 -5.89
N GLU A 172 -26.35 17.77 -6.05
CA GLU A 172 -25.44 18.85 -6.43
C GLU A 172 -25.07 19.67 -5.20
N LYS A 173 -25.48 19.22 -4.01
CA LYS A 173 -25.39 19.99 -2.77
C LYS A 173 -24.78 19.19 -1.63
N TYR A 174 -24.01 19.89 -0.81
CA TYR A 174 -23.47 19.36 0.44
C TYR A 174 -24.29 19.81 1.66
N HIS A 175 -24.29 18.97 2.69
CA HIS A 175 -25.16 19.06 3.85
C HIS A 175 -24.36 18.89 5.15
N SER A 176 -24.82 19.48 6.26
CA SER A 176 -24.28 19.24 7.61
C SER A 176 -24.98 18.06 8.28
N GLU A 177 -24.33 17.40 9.25
CA GLU A 177 -24.79 16.15 9.93
C GLU A 177 -26.26 16.19 10.39
N GLY A 178 -26.76 17.35 10.82
CA GLY A 178 -28.13 17.55 11.30
C GLY A 178 -29.19 17.88 10.24
N CYS A 179 -28.84 17.91 8.95
CA CYS A 179 -29.73 18.40 7.90
C CYS A 179 -31.00 17.55 7.79
N ARG A 180 -32.18 18.20 7.82
CA ARG A 180 -33.49 17.52 7.67
C ARG A 180 -33.63 16.70 6.38
N ILE A 181 -32.89 17.05 5.33
CA ILE A 181 -32.89 16.31 4.06
C ILE A 181 -32.21 14.94 4.18
N MET A 182 -31.23 14.83 5.10
CA MET A 182 -30.46 13.62 5.33
C MET A 182 -31.12 12.66 6.31
N LYS A 183 -32.05 13.15 7.15
CA LYS A 183 -32.78 12.28 8.07
C LYS A 183 -33.49 11.18 7.30
N GLU A 184 -33.10 9.94 7.57
CA GLU A 184 -33.83 8.74 7.19
C GLU A 184 -35.19 8.79 7.88
N GLY A 185 -36.22 9.14 7.14
CA GLY A 185 -37.54 8.67 7.47
C GLY A 185 -37.82 7.53 6.51
N SER A 186 -37.75 6.29 6.99
CA SER A 186 -38.44 5.21 6.31
C SER A 186 -39.49 4.70 7.28
N VAL A 187 -40.72 5.17 7.09
CA VAL A 187 -41.88 4.58 7.75
C VAL A 187 -42.30 3.37 6.92
N GLU A 188 -42.25 2.20 7.55
CA GLU A 188 -42.77 0.97 6.97
C GLU A 188 -44.30 0.96 7.09
N ALA A 189 -44.99 0.72 5.98
CA ALA A 189 -46.43 0.59 5.95
C ALA A 189 -46.85 -0.60 5.09
N ILE A 190 -47.98 -1.20 5.44
CA ILE A 190 -48.56 -2.29 4.64
C ILE A 190 -49.38 -1.67 3.52
N LEU A 191 -49.17 -2.15 2.30
CA LEU A 191 -49.91 -1.70 1.12
C LEU A 191 -51.37 -2.16 1.21
N THR A 192 -52.23 -1.28 1.68
CA THR A 192 -53.69 -1.46 1.73
C THR A 192 -54.39 -0.65 0.64
N GLU A 193 -55.65 -0.97 0.37
CA GLU A 193 -56.48 -0.19 -0.56
C GLU A 193 -56.64 1.27 -0.10
N GLN A 194 -56.77 1.50 1.21
CA GLN A 194 -56.84 2.83 1.80
C GLN A 194 -55.55 3.64 1.57
N LEU A 195 -54.39 2.98 1.64
CA LEU A 195 -53.09 3.60 1.39
C LEU A 195 -52.93 3.98 -0.09
N LYS A 196 -53.35 3.13 -1.04
CA LYS A 196 -53.35 3.46 -2.48
C LYS A 196 -54.28 4.62 -2.85
N ARG A 197 -55.39 4.80 -2.12
CA ARG A 197 -56.32 5.92 -2.32
C ARG A 197 -55.80 7.24 -1.76
N ARG A 198 -55.08 7.20 -0.65
CA ARG A 198 -54.59 8.39 0.08
C ARG A 198 -53.22 8.89 -0.39
N TYR A 199 -52.39 7.99 -0.92
CA TYR A 199 -51.00 8.26 -1.28
C TYR A 199 -50.71 7.82 -2.72
N SER A 200 -49.80 8.52 -3.39
CA SER A 200 -49.42 8.26 -4.78
C SER A 200 -48.23 7.30 -4.89
N ALA A 201 -48.18 6.50 -5.95
CA ALA A 201 -47.05 5.58 -6.19
C ALA A 201 -45.84 6.35 -6.75
N CYS A 202 -44.63 6.06 -6.27
CA CYS A 202 -43.41 6.63 -6.84
C CYS A 202 -43.27 6.28 -8.34
N LYS A 203 -43.04 7.29 -9.18
CA LYS A 203 -42.89 7.11 -10.63
C LYS A 203 -41.61 6.35 -11.00
N THR A 204 -40.56 6.46 -10.18
CA THR A 204 -39.24 5.88 -10.43
C THR A 204 -39.19 4.39 -10.10
N CYS A 205 -39.66 3.98 -8.92
CA CYS A 205 -39.65 2.56 -8.51
C CYS A 205 -40.95 1.81 -8.80
N LYS A 206 -41.96 2.49 -9.37
CA LYS A 206 -43.26 1.94 -9.78
C LYS A 206 -43.83 0.90 -8.78
N PRO A 207 -44.06 1.28 -7.51
CA PRO A 207 -44.51 0.35 -6.45
C PRO A 207 -45.98 -0.07 -6.61
N SER A 208 -46.72 0.53 -7.54
CA SER A 208 -48.13 0.20 -7.84
C SER A 208 -48.33 -1.25 -8.32
N SER A 209 -47.28 -1.89 -8.85
CA SER A 209 -47.32 -3.28 -9.30
C SER A 209 -47.22 -4.31 -8.16
N LEU A 210 -47.09 -3.88 -6.90
CA LEU A 210 -47.05 -4.76 -5.74
C LEU A 210 -48.46 -5.22 -5.33
N THR A 211 -48.55 -6.45 -4.82
CA THR A 211 -49.80 -7.04 -4.31
C THR A 211 -50.20 -6.39 -2.98
N TYR A 212 -51.51 -6.32 -2.72
CA TYR A 212 -52.02 -5.87 -1.43
C TYR A 212 -51.47 -6.76 -0.31
N GLY A 213 -51.08 -6.15 0.81
CA GLY A 213 -50.37 -6.83 1.91
C GLY A 213 -48.84 -6.77 1.80
N SER A 214 -48.28 -6.28 0.69
CA SER A 214 -46.82 -6.06 0.55
C SER A 214 -46.35 -4.90 1.43
N LEU A 215 -45.10 -4.98 1.91
CA LEU A 215 -44.45 -3.86 2.61
C LEU A 215 -44.06 -2.76 1.62
N VAL A 216 -44.42 -1.53 1.97
CA VAL A 216 -44.02 -0.31 1.25
C VAL A 216 -43.39 0.68 2.22
N PHE A 217 -42.52 1.52 1.68
CA PHE A 217 -41.73 2.45 2.45
C PHE A 217 -42.12 3.89 2.09
N MET A 218 -42.22 4.74 3.10
CA MET A 218 -42.59 6.14 2.99
C MET A 218 -41.51 7.02 3.62
N PHE A 219 -41.22 8.20 3.05
CA PHE A 219 -40.17 9.07 3.57
C PHE A 219 -40.51 9.65 4.98
N SER A 220 -41.80 9.68 5.33
CA SER A 220 -42.33 10.03 6.65
C SER A 220 -43.84 9.81 6.65
N ASP A 221 -44.48 9.86 7.83
CA ASP A 221 -45.95 9.80 7.97
C ASP A 221 -46.69 10.90 7.19
N GLY A 222 -46.02 12.02 6.92
CA GLY A 222 -46.56 13.13 6.12
C GLY A 222 -46.27 13.03 4.62
N SER A 223 -45.52 12.02 4.17
CA SER A 223 -45.14 11.90 2.76
C SER A 223 -46.34 11.47 1.89
N ARG A 224 -46.51 12.11 0.73
CA ARG A 224 -47.62 11.81 -0.20
C ARG A 224 -47.32 10.66 -1.18
N VAL A 225 -46.16 10.03 -1.04
CA VAL A 225 -45.63 9.06 -2.01
C VAL A 225 -45.08 7.84 -1.28
N TYR A 226 -45.49 6.65 -1.72
CA TYR A 226 -44.95 5.38 -1.22
C TYR A 226 -44.00 4.76 -2.26
N HIS A 227 -43.06 3.94 -1.80
CA HIS A 227 -41.94 3.38 -2.56
C HIS A 227 -41.70 1.89 -2.22
N ARG A 228 -40.88 1.22 -3.03
CA ARG A 228 -40.30 -0.11 -2.71
C ARG A 228 -39.07 0.02 -1.79
N LYS A 229 -38.68 -1.08 -1.15
CA LYS A 229 -37.48 -1.15 -0.30
C LYS A 229 -36.21 -0.73 -1.04
N GLU A 230 -35.98 -1.24 -2.24
CA GLU A 230 -34.78 -0.91 -3.02
C GLU A 230 -34.91 0.41 -3.80
N CYS A 231 -35.85 1.29 -3.45
CA CYS A 231 -35.99 2.55 -4.16
C CYS A 231 -34.82 3.48 -3.83
N PRO A 232 -34.07 3.98 -4.84
CA PRO A 232 -32.97 4.90 -4.63
C PRO A 232 -33.36 6.19 -3.89
N CYS A 233 -34.64 6.57 -3.94
CA CYS A 233 -35.18 7.74 -3.24
C CYS A 233 -35.30 7.55 -1.72
N ILE A 234 -35.36 6.30 -1.25
CA ILE A 234 -35.46 5.94 0.18
C ILE A 234 -34.12 5.44 0.70
N THR A 235 -33.37 4.67 -0.08
CA THR A 235 -32.03 4.19 0.29
C THR A 235 -30.98 5.28 0.09
N LYS A 236 -31.24 6.49 0.58
CA LYS A 236 -30.39 7.67 0.39
C LYS A 236 -28.97 7.38 0.87
N TYR A 237 -28.08 7.07 -0.06
CA TYR A 237 -26.66 6.86 0.22
C TYR A 237 -25.97 8.22 0.20
N TYR A 238 -25.57 8.70 1.38
CA TYR A 238 -24.73 9.87 1.53
C TYR A 238 -23.31 9.45 1.91
N VAL A 239 -22.32 10.23 1.47
CA VAL A 239 -20.90 10.04 1.80
C VAL A 239 -20.42 11.27 2.54
N SER A 240 -19.64 11.06 3.59
CA SER A 240 -18.97 12.15 4.31
C SER A 240 -17.64 12.48 3.65
N MET A 241 -17.43 13.74 3.29
CA MET A 241 -16.18 14.26 2.73
C MET A 241 -15.85 15.65 3.33
N PRO A 242 -14.59 16.11 3.28
CA PRO A 242 -14.21 17.47 3.63
C PRO A 242 -14.99 18.51 2.83
N ARG A 243 -15.31 19.66 3.44
CA ARG A 243 -16.04 20.74 2.78
C ARG A 243 -15.34 21.26 1.52
N SER A 244 -14.03 21.48 1.60
CA SER A 244 -13.18 21.94 0.49
C SER A 244 -13.14 20.93 -0.65
N GLU A 245 -13.15 19.63 -0.36
CA GLU A 245 -13.26 18.58 -1.37
C GLU A 245 -14.64 18.66 -2.07
N ALA A 246 -15.72 18.85 -1.31
CA ALA A 246 -17.05 19.03 -1.88
C ALA A 246 -17.15 20.29 -2.76
N GLU A 247 -16.58 21.42 -2.33
CA GLU A 247 -16.56 22.65 -3.13
C GLU A 247 -15.69 22.49 -4.39
N ALA A 248 -14.57 21.76 -4.30
CA ALA A 248 -13.70 21.46 -5.43
C ALA A 248 -14.35 20.53 -6.47
N GLU A 249 -15.15 19.56 -6.03
CA GLU A 249 -15.97 18.71 -6.90
C GLU A 249 -17.19 19.46 -7.49
N GLY A 250 -17.45 20.70 -7.05
CA GLY A 250 -18.50 21.57 -7.58
C GLY A 250 -19.84 21.45 -6.86
N TYR A 251 -19.88 20.89 -5.65
CA TYR A 251 -21.10 20.85 -4.84
C TYR A 251 -21.38 22.23 -4.20
N GLU A 252 -22.64 22.63 -4.20
CA GLU A 252 -23.10 23.88 -3.60
C GLU A 252 -23.64 23.67 -2.17
N PRO A 253 -23.62 24.69 -1.30
CA PRO A 253 -24.24 24.58 0.02
C PRO A 253 -25.75 24.33 -0.10
N CYS A 254 -26.26 23.38 0.68
CA CYS A 254 -27.69 23.13 0.77
C CYS A 254 -28.45 24.38 1.24
N PHE A 255 -29.57 24.70 0.58
CA PHE A 255 -30.41 25.86 0.92
C PHE A 255 -30.95 25.83 2.37
N PHE A 256 -31.25 24.64 2.89
CA PHE A 256 -31.91 24.49 4.19
C PHE A 256 -30.95 24.46 5.38
N CYS A 257 -29.77 23.86 5.23
CA CYS A 257 -28.77 23.81 6.30
C CYS A 257 -27.56 24.72 6.06
N ARG A 258 -27.53 25.44 4.92
CA ARG A 258 -26.44 26.34 4.50
C ARG A 258 -25.03 25.72 4.61
N GLY A 259 -24.95 24.39 4.50
CA GLY A 259 -23.69 23.66 4.66
C GLY A 259 -23.19 23.47 6.10
N GLY A 260 -23.79 24.10 7.13
CA GLY A 260 -23.30 24.01 8.51
C GLY A 260 -23.02 25.35 9.22
N LEU A 261 -23.23 26.48 8.54
CA LEU A 261 -23.09 27.84 9.10
C LEU A 261 -24.05 28.15 10.28
#